data_AF-A0A952U7Q8-F1
#
_entry.id   AF-A0A952U7Q8-F1
#
_cell.length_a   1.000
_cell.length_b   1.000
_cell.length_c   1.000
_cell.angle_alpha   90.00
_cell.angle_beta   90.00
_cell.angle_gamma   90.00
#
_symmetry.space_group_name_H-M   'P 1'
#
loop_
_entity.id
_entity.type
_entity.pdbx_description
1 polymer ?
#
loop_
_entity_poly.entity_id
_entity_poly.type
_entity_poly.pdbx_seq_one_letter_code
_entity_poly.pdbx_strand_id
1 'polypeptide(L)'
;MTSDTLYSTQQGIARYSAVFKETQGAFNPPLALSALDGYLMQQLAALYPLPPTILDLAAQDTLGASTVLWASTADRIQGCVARLAPVQPPTPDLCRLLPDLLDLLTIDRRLLTLTESPADDLDVWWRMVQPQINITSPLFIVAPISLVQHLSELAVWHPSPVIFLLGLGLSGESAALESVYAACSQQPDLQLILPRDGRAFWAASRLGLIARRDNQHLHPVLTRIAALFEGNFDFINLLESNLLLRQRYQQLLIDHERKLAEREQGHSTPPESPPAVPITFDDLPVMGDLHSVWDVRDWLARIQWSVRYRLGLPKATVQHPDYRVEYLEVVVPSQMQPAHTYRGAVSIRNMSTQVWHAAGTHPQPVNISYHWLDQDTAMHLKEGKRTVLQDSIGRGYAAHVAFEVDAPAQPGHFLFELDLVHEGVTWFNETGQPAIRLPVQVLDP
;
A
#
# COMPACT_ATOMS: atom_id res chain seq x y z
N MET A 1 0.81 -15.97 -16.05
CA MET A 1 1.06 -15.79 -14.61
C MET A 1 -0.29 -15.56 -13.95
N THR A 2 -0.76 -16.50 -13.13
CA THR A 2 -1.91 -16.29 -12.26
C THR A 2 -1.56 -15.17 -11.28
N SER A 3 -2.29 -14.05 -11.34
CA SER A 3 -2.08 -12.94 -10.42
C SER A 3 -2.65 -13.32 -9.07
N ASP A 4 -1.82 -13.86 -8.18
CA ASP A 4 -2.26 -14.16 -6.82
C ASP A 4 -2.59 -12.87 -6.08
N THR A 5 -3.75 -12.90 -5.43
CA THR A 5 -4.27 -11.82 -4.61
C THR A 5 -4.15 -12.23 -3.15
N LEU A 6 -4.22 -11.24 -2.25
CA LEU A 6 -4.32 -11.52 -0.82
C LEU A 6 -5.50 -12.48 -0.50
N TYR A 7 -6.59 -12.39 -1.27
CA TYR A 7 -7.73 -13.29 -1.17
C TYR A 7 -7.40 -14.73 -1.59
N SER A 8 -6.72 -14.95 -2.73
CA SER A 8 -6.38 -16.31 -3.17
C SER A 8 -5.40 -16.99 -2.21
N THR A 9 -4.42 -16.25 -1.68
CA THR A 9 -3.53 -16.74 -0.63
C THR A 9 -4.29 -17.15 0.63
N GLN A 10 -5.23 -16.32 1.09
CA GLN A 10 -6.01 -16.60 2.29
C GLN A 10 -7.00 -17.76 2.09
N GLN A 11 -7.55 -17.92 0.89
CA GLN A 11 -8.58 -18.92 0.61
C GLN A 11 -8.06 -20.36 0.84
N GLY A 12 -6.82 -20.65 0.47
CA GLY A 12 -6.20 -21.97 0.71
C GLY A 12 -6.09 -22.29 2.20
N ILE A 13 -5.56 -21.34 2.98
CA ILE A 13 -5.44 -21.47 4.45
C ILE A 13 -6.83 -21.57 5.10
N ALA A 14 -7.79 -20.75 4.68
CA ALA A 14 -9.14 -20.76 5.26
C ALA A 14 -9.87 -22.09 4.99
N ARG A 15 -9.73 -22.65 3.78
CA ARG A 15 -10.25 -23.98 3.45
C ARG A 15 -9.59 -25.06 4.31
N TYR A 16 -8.27 -25.00 4.45
CA TYR A 16 -7.54 -25.90 5.34
C TYR A 16 -8.03 -25.81 6.78
N SER A 17 -8.13 -24.62 7.36
CA SER A 17 -8.61 -24.43 8.72
C SER A 17 -10.04 -24.94 8.92
N ALA A 18 -10.91 -24.82 7.91
CA ALA A 18 -12.27 -25.36 7.97
C ALA A 18 -12.26 -26.90 8.03
N VAL A 19 -11.56 -27.56 7.12
CA VAL A 19 -11.47 -29.03 7.09
C VAL A 19 -10.75 -29.57 8.33
N PHE A 20 -9.71 -28.89 8.79
CA PHE A 20 -9.01 -29.23 10.04
C PHE A 20 -9.96 -29.17 11.24
N LYS A 21 -10.78 -28.12 11.32
CA LYS A 21 -11.77 -27.97 12.40
C LYS A 21 -12.85 -29.04 12.36
N GLU A 22 -13.27 -29.47 11.18
CA GLU A 22 -14.23 -30.57 11.01
C GLU A 22 -13.64 -31.92 11.43
N THR A 23 -12.35 -32.14 11.16
CA THR A 23 -11.67 -33.44 11.41
C THR A 23 -11.14 -33.59 12.84
N GLN A 24 -10.59 -32.53 13.43
CA GLN A 24 -9.95 -32.55 14.76
C GLN A 24 -10.75 -31.81 15.84
N GLY A 25 -11.85 -31.13 15.47
CA GLY A 25 -12.59 -30.24 16.35
C GLY A 25 -11.99 -28.83 16.42
N ALA A 26 -12.60 -27.96 17.23
CA ALA A 26 -12.13 -26.58 17.37
C ALA A 26 -10.78 -26.52 18.10
N PHE A 27 -9.71 -26.27 17.35
CA PHE A 27 -8.36 -26.10 17.86
C PHE A 27 -7.81 -24.75 17.38
N ASN A 28 -7.29 -23.95 18.30
CA ASN A 28 -6.64 -22.68 17.96
C ASN A 28 -5.13 -22.90 17.80
N PRO A 29 -4.51 -22.47 16.69
CA PRO A 29 -3.07 -22.60 16.54
C PRO A 29 -2.33 -21.75 17.58
N PRO A 30 -1.22 -22.27 18.16
CA PRO A 30 -0.31 -21.48 19.00
C PRO A 30 0.13 -20.18 18.33
N LEU A 31 0.31 -20.24 17.01
CA LEU A 31 0.72 -19.12 16.18
C LEU A 31 -0.22 -18.99 14.97
N ALA A 32 -1.00 -17.91 14.93
CA ALA A 32 -1.86 -17.62 13.79
C ALA A 32 -1.04 -16.98 12.65
N LEU A 33 -1.07 -17.61 11.46
CA LEU A 33 -0.53 -17.03 10.24
C LEU A 33 -1.53 -16.03 9.65
N SER A 34 -1.16 -14.74 9.61
CA SER A 34 -2.03 -13.72 9.04
C SER A 34 -2.06 -13.79 7.51
N ALA A 35 -3.19 -13.37 6.91
CA ALA A 35 -3.33 -13.34 5.45
C ALA A 35 -2.28 -12.44 4.78
N LEU A 36 -1.96 -11.31 5.41
CA LEU A 36 -0.95 -10.37 4.92
C LEU A 36 0.46 -10.97 4.99
N ASP A 37 0.83 -11.59 6.10
CA ASP A 37 2.16 -12.19 6.25
C ASP A 37 2.33 -13.39 5.31
N GLY A 38 1.31 -14.24 5.18
CA GLY A 38 1.31 -15.34 4.20
C GLY A 38 1.41 -14.85 2.76
N TYR A 39 0.70 -13.77 2.41
CA TYR A 39 0.80 -13.12 1.10
C TYR A 39 2.22 -12.60 0.85
N LEU A 40 2.81 -11.88 1.80
CA LEU A 40 4.17 -11.36 1.69
C LEU A 40 5.21 -12.47 1.51
N MET A 41 5.08 -13.56 2.25
CA MET A 41 5.95 -14.74 2.12
C MET A 41 5.90 -15.32 0.69
N GLN A 42 4.70 -15.51 0.14
CA GLN A 42 4.55 -16.03 -1.23
C GLN A 42 5.06 -15.05 -2.30
N GLN A 43 4.83 -13.74 -2.14
CA GLN A 43 5.35 -12.74 -3.06
C GLN A 43 6.87 -12.64 -3.02
N LEU A 44 7.47 -12.77 -1.82
CA LEU A 44 8.92 -12.83 -1.66
C LEU A 44 9.51 -14.02 -2.40
N ALA A 45 8.91 -15.21 -2.31
CA ALA A 45 9.36 -16.36 -3.06
C ALA A 45 9.16 -16.18 -4.58
N ALA A 46 8.03 -15.62 -5.01
CA ALA A 46 7.70 -15.42 -6.42
C ALA A 46 8.66 -14.45 -7.13
N LEU A 47 9.08 -13.40 -6.43
CA LEU A 47 9.92 -12.33 -6.99
C LEU A 47 11.40 -12.50 -6.66
N TYR A 48 11.77 -13.52 -5.90
CA TYR A 48 13.16 -13.83 -5.64
C TYR A 48 13.85 -14.32 -6.93
N PRO A 49 15.15 -14.03 -7.17
CA PRO A 49 15.79 -14.36 -8.44
C PRO A 49 15.84 -15.84 -8.79
N LEU A 50 15.86 -16.71 -7.79
CA LEU A 50 15.84 -18.16 -7.93
C LEU A 50 14.77 -18.73 -7.00
N PRO A 51 14.07 -19.80 -7.40
CA PRO A 51 13.06 -20.42 -6.55
C PRO A 51 13.73 -20.95 -5.26
N PRO A 52 13.25 -20.52 -4.07
CA PRO A 52 13.86 -20.93 -2.82
C PRO A 52 13.49 -22.36 -2.44
N THR A 53 14.35 -22.99 -1.64
CA THR A 53 13.94 -24.13 -0.81
C THR A 53 13.39 -23.60 0.50
N ILE A 54 12.26 -24.12 0.95
CA ILE A 54 11.60 -23.71 2.18
C ILE A 54 11.93 -24.71 3.30
N LEU A 55 12.40 -24.22 4.45
CA LEU A 55 12.40 -24.93 5.72
C LEU A 55 11.29 -24.36 6.59
N ASP A 56 10.25 -25.14 6.84
CA ASP A 56 9.14 -24.72 7.66
C ASP A 56 9.28 -25.27 9.08
N LEU A 57 9.91 -24.47 9.95
CA LEU A 57 10.05 -24.75 11.38
C LEU A 57 8.82 -24.27 12.18
N ALA A 58 7.92 -23.50 11.57
CA ALA A 58 6.69 -23.01 12.19
C ALA A 58 5.47 -23.90 11.88
N ALA A 59 5.68 -25.00 11.16
CA ALA A 59 4.63 -25.94 10.78
C ALA A 59 3.85 -26.43 12.01
N GLN A 60 4.52 -26.77 13.10
CA GLN A 60 3.85 -27.20 14.33
C GLN A 60 3.05 -26.07 14.97
N ASP A 61 3.65 -24.89 15.15
CA ASP A 61 3.03 -23.74 15.82
C ASP A 61 1.84 -23.18 15.06
N THR A 62 1.86 -23.27 13.73
CA THR A 62 0.75 -22.83 12.88
C THR A 62 -0.28 -23.92 12.59
N LEU A 63 -0.11 -25.10 13.19
CA LEU A 63 -0.89 -26.31 12.88
C LEU A 63 -0.92 -26.59 11.38
N GLY A 64 0.22 -26.51 10.72
CA GLY A 64 0.40 -26.81 9.30
C GLY A 64 -0.06 -25.72 8.34
N ALA A 65 -0.62 -24.61 8.82
CA ALA A 65 -1.07 -23.53 7.92
C ALA A 65 0.07 -22.92 7.10
N SER A 66 1.27 -22.77 7.67
CA SER A 66 2.46 -22.35 6.92
C SER A 66 2.87 -23.39 5.87
N THR A 67 2.76 -24.68 6.19
CA THR A 67 3.11 -25.77 5.26
C THR A 67 2.13 -25.80 4.08
N VAL A 68 0.84 -25.63 4.34
CA VAL A 68 -0.21 -25.54 3.32
C VAL A 68 -0.01 -24.33 2.42
N LEU A 69 0.39 -23.17 2.98
CA LEU A 69 0.72 -21.97 2.22
C LEU A 69 1.79 -22.28 1.16
N TRP A 70 2.86 -22.98 1.55
CA TRP A 70 3.98 -23.31 0.66
C TRP A 70 3.66 -24.41 -0.35
N ALA A 71 2.95 -25.46 0.09
CA ALA A 71 2.47 -26.51 -0.81
C ALA A 71 1.54 -25.96 -1.90
N SER A 72 0.76 -24.92 -1.58
CA SER A 72 -0.11 -24.22 -2.54
C SER A 72 0.65 -23.34 -3.54
N THR A 73 1.98 -23.20 -3.39
CA THR A 73 2.87 -22.41 -4.28
C THR A 73 4.02 -23.25 -4.83
N ALA A 74 3.74 -24.51 -5.14
CA ALA A 74 4.72 -25.46 -5.66
C ALA A 74 5.43 -24.98 -6.95
N ASP A 75 4.81 -24.08 -7.72
CA ASP A 75 5.39 -23.48 -8.92
C ASP A 75 6.49 -22.43 -8.63
N ARG A 76 6.62 -21.99 -7.37
CA ARG A 76 7.50 -20.89 -6.96
C ARG A 76 8.65 -21.30 -6.06
N ILE A 77 8.68 -22.58 -5.65
CA ILE A 77 9.66 -23.12 -4.71
C ILE A 77 10.31 -24.36 -5.31
N GLN A 78 11.51 -24.70 -4.84
CA GLN A 78 12.15 -25.96 -5.20
C GLN A 78 11.66 -27.15 -4.37
N GLY A 79 11.24 -26.87 -3.15
CA GLY A 79 10.88 -27.87 -2.15
C GLY A 79 10.50 -27.20 -0.85
N CYS A 80 9.72 -27.90 -0.02
CA CYS A 80 9.37 -27.50 1.32
C CYS A 80 9.65 -28.67 2.26
N VAL A 81 10.49 -28.46 3.27
CA VAL A 81 10.72 -29.43 4.34
C VAL A 81 10.10 -28.87 5.62
N ALA A 82 9.03 -29.51 6.10
CA ALA A 82 8.36 -29.12 7.32
C ALA A 82 8.87 -29.95 8.50
N ARG A 83 9.26 -29.25 9.58
CA ARG A 83 9.62 -29.87 10.86
C ARG A 83 8.38 -29.97 11.73
N LEU A 84 8.05 -31.18 12.14
CA LEU A 84 6.90 -31.48 12.99
C LEU A 84 7.38 -32.13 14.28
N ALA A 85 6.68 -31.81 15.38
CA ALA A 85 7.01 -32.38 16.68
C ALA A 85 6.36 -33.77 16.84
N PRO A 86 6.98 -34.69 17.60
CA PRO A 86 6.36 -35.97 17.93
C PRO A 86 5.04 -35.75 18.67
N VAL A 87 4.07 -36.65 18.42
CA VAL A 87 2.71 -36.57 18.95
C VAL A 87 2.72 -36.50 20.48
N GLN A 88 2.21 -35.39 21.03
CA GLN A 88 1.96 -35.23 22.47
C GLN A 88 0.50 -34.83 22.68
N PRO A 89 -0.35 -35.64 23.33
CA PRO A 89 -1.73 -35.28 23.63
C PRO A 89 -1.78 -33.96 24.44
N PRO A 90 -2.66 -33.00 24.12
CA PRO A 90 -3.79 -33.07 23.18
C PRO A 90 -3.48 -32.63 21.74
N THR A 91 -2.20 -32.51 21.36
CA THR A 91 -1.77 -31.98 20.06
C THR A 91 -2.03 -32.99 18.94
N PRO A 92 -2.63 -32.57 17.80
CA PRO A 92 -2.90 -33.44 16.68
C PRO A 92 -1.62 -33.91 15.98
N ASP A 93 -1.64 -35.14 15.48
CA ASP A 93 -0.56 -35.74 14.70
C ASP A 93 -0.53 -35.17 13.27
N LEU A 94 0.17 -34.04 13.10
CA LEU A 94 0.25 -33.35 11.82
C LEU A 94 0.96 -34.16 10.74
N CYS A 95 1.92 -35.03 11.09
CA CYS A 95 2.60 -35.89 10.13
C CYS A 95 1.64 -36.83 9.43
N ARG A 96 0.68 -37.36 10.20
CA ARG A 96 -0.36 -38.22 9.66
C ARG A 96 -1.50 -37.45 9.00
N LEU A 97 -1.92 -36.33 9.57
CA LEU A 97 -3.10 -35.59 9.13
C LEU A 97 -2.86 -34.71 7.91
N LEU A 98 -1.70 -34.05 7.80
CA LEU A 98 -1.43 -33.13 6.69
C LEU A 98 -1.50 -33.80 5.32
N PRO A 99 -0.92 -34.99 5.09
CA PRO A 99 -1.04 -35.68 3.81
C PRO A 99 -2.50 -35.87 3.36
N ASP A 100 -3.37 -36.37 4.25
CA ASP A 100 -4.79 -36.62 3.94
C ASP A 100 -5.56 -35.31 3.68
N LEU A 101 -5.28 -34.26 4.47
CA LEU A 101 -5.91 -32.96 4.31
C LEU A 101 -5.49 -32.26 3.01
N LEU A 102 -4.22 -32.38 2.62
CA LEU A 102 -3.72 -31.83 1.36
C LEU A 102 -4.33 -32.55 0.15
N ASP A 103 -4.49 -33.88 0.22
CA ASP A 103 -5.15 -34.66 -0.81
C ASP A 103 -6.62 -34.24 -0.98
N LEU A 104 -7.35 -34.02 0.13
CA LEU A 104 -8.72 -33.50 0.12
C LEU A 104 -8.84 -32.10 -0.51
N LEU A 105 -7.83 -31.27 -0.32
CA LEU A 105 -7.76 -29.92 -0.88
C LEU A 105 -7.20 -29.89 -2.31
N THR A 106 -6.86 -31.05 -2.89
CA THR A 106 -6.24 -31.19 -4.22
C THR A 106 -4.93 -30.42 -4.37
N ILE A 107 -4.17 -30.29 -3.29
CA ILE A 107 -2.87 -29.58 -3.26
C ILE A 107 -1.76 -30.58 -3.61
N ASP A 108 -0.92 -30.25 -4.59
CA ASP A 108 0.22 -31.09 -4.95
C ASP A 108 1.27 -31.09 -3.83
N ARG A 109 1.51 -32.26 -3.24
CA ARG A 109 2.48 -32.49 -2.17
C ARG A 109 3.82 -33.05 -2.65
N ARG A 110 4.08 -33.16 -3.95
CA ARG A 110 5.34 -33.73 -4.49
C ARG A 110 6.61 -33.02 -4.01
N LEU A 111 6.50 -31.72 -3.75
CA LEU A 111 7.61 -30.90 -3.27
C LEU A 111 7.65 -30.81 -1.75
N LEU A 112 6.75 -31.51 -1.04
CA LEU A 112 6.64 -31.45 0.41
C LEU A 112 7.26 -32.69 1.07
N THR A 113 8.21 -32.45 1.96
CA THR A 113 8.81 -33.47 2.84
C THR A 113 8.43 -33.16 4.28
N LEU A 114 7.68 -34.05 4.91
CA LEU A 114 7.36 -33.96 6.35
C LEU A 114 8.40 -34.73 7.13
N THR A 115 8.93 -34.12 8.19
CA THR A 115 9.96 -34.74 9.03
C THR A 115 9.59 -34.63 10.50
N GLU A 116 9.65 -35.76 11.19
CA GLU A 116 9.47 -35.81 12.65
C GLU A 116 10.79 -35.52 13.35
N SER A 117 10.72 -34.68 14.38
CA SER A 117 11.89 -34.31 15.17
C SER A 117 11.49 -34.00 16.61
N PRO A 118 12.17 -34.58 17.62
CA PRO A 118 12.03 -34.13 19.00
C PRO A 118 12.25 -32.61 19.08
N ALA A 119 11.43 -31.92 19.88
CA ALA A 119 11.43 -30.46 19.96
C ALA A 119 12.82 -29.86 20.28
N ASP A 120 13.65 -30.60 21.03
CA ASP A 120 14.83 -30.05 21.70
C ASP A 120 16.17 -30.18 20.95
N ASP A 121 16.22 -30.79 19.75
CA ASP A 121 17.49 -30.95 19.01
C ASP A 121 17.38 -30.52 17.55
N LEU A 122 17.50 -29.20 17.35
CA LEU A 122 17.45 -28.53 16.05
C LEU A 122 18.65 -28.89 15.16
N ASP A 123 19.83 -29.07 15.76
CA ASP A 123 21.08 -29.40 15.06
C ASP A 123 21.07 -30.83 14.50
N VAL A 124 20.61 -31.81 15.29
CA VAL A 124 20.48 -33.19 14.80
C VAL A 124 19.49 -33.26 13.64
N TRP A 125 18.36 -32.55 13.76
CA TRP A 125 17.40 -32.47 12.67
C TRP A 125 17.99 -31.83 11.42
N TRP A 126 18.74 -30.73 11.57
CA TRP A 126 19.40 -30.09 10.44
C TRP A 126 20.36 -31.05 9.72
N ARG A 127 21.19 -31.81 10.44
CA ARG A 127 22.11 -32.80 9.82
C ARG A 127 21.40 -33.87 9.01
N MET A 128 20.17 -34.23 9.39
CA MET A 128 19.34 -35.19 8.67
C MET A 128 18.83 -34.61 7.35
N VAL A 129 18.42 -33.34 7.34
CA VAL A 129 17.77 -32.69 6.18
C VAL A 129 18.78 -32.02 5.25
N GLN A 130 19.89 -31.50 5.77
CA GLN A 130 20.93 -30.77 5.04
C GLN A 130 21.36 -31.43 3.72
N PRO A 131 21.55 -32.77 3.62
CA PRO A 131 21.95 -33.40 2.36
C PRO A 131 20.95 -33.23 1.20
N GLN A 132 19.70 -32.90 1.52
CA GLN A 132 18.61 -32.70 0.55
C GLN A 132 18.50 -31.24 0.09
N ILE A 133 19.22 -30.32 0.74
CA ILE A 133 19.12 -28.88 0.50
C ILE A 133 20.13 -28.45 -0.58
N ASN A 134 19.62 -27.80 -1.62
CA ASN A 134 20.46 -27.26 -2.68
C ASN A 134 21.13 -25.95 -2.26
N ILE A 135 22.44 -26.00 -2.01
CA ILE A 135 23.22 -24.85 -1.53
C ILE A 135 23.35 -23.70 -2.56
N THR A 136 23.04 -23.96 -3.83
CA THR A 136 23.08 -22.94 -4.89
C THR A 136 21.80 -22.13 -4.99
N SER A 137 20.73 -22.59 -4.32
CA SER A 137 19.42 -21.93 -4.33
C SER A 137 19.16 -21.28 -2.98
N PRO A 138 18.42 -20.17 -2.93
CA PRO A 138 18.16 -19.48 -1.67
C PRO A 138 17.39 -20.37 -0.70
N LEU A 139 17.73 -20.23 0.59
CA LEU A 139 17.06 -20.98 1.65
C LEU A 139 16.15 -20.03 2.43
N PHE A 140 14.86 -20.32 2.43
CA PHE A 140 13.86 -19.58 3.17
C PHE A 140 13.47 -20.38 4.42
N ILE A 141 13.75 -19.83 5.60
CA ILE A 141 13.49 -20.49 6.88
C ILE A 141 12.29 -19.82 7.51
N VAL A 142 11.17 -20.51 7.67
CA VAL A 142 10.00 -20.01 8.39
C VAL A 142 10.08 -20.48 9.82
N ALA A 143 10.30 -19.56 10.75
CA ALA A 143 10.53 -19.85 12.16
C ALA A 143 9.53 -19.10 13.05
N PRO A 144 8.99 -19.75 14.09
CA PRO A 144 8.25 -19.06 15.12
C PRO A 144 9.21 -18.21 15.96
N ILE A 145 8.67 -17.18 16.60
CA ILE A 145 9.43 -16.27 17.47
C ILE A 145 10.14 -16.98 18.64
N SER A 146 9.64 -18.14 19.07
CA SER A 146 10.27 -18.98 20.10
C SER A 146 11.67 -19.46 19.73
N LEU A 147 12.00 -19.53 18.44
CA LEU A 147 13.34 -19.92 17.96
C LEU A 147 14.31 -18.76 17.82
N VAL A 148 13.98 -17.54 18.30
CA VAL A 148 14.88 -16.38 18.23
C VAL A 148 16.24 -16.62 18.89
N GLN A 149 16.29 -17.45 19.94
CA GLN A 149 17.52 -17.83 20.62
C GLN A 149 18.46 -18.68 19.77
N HIS A 150 17.94 -19.35 18.72
CA HIS A 150 18.70 -20.19 17.80
C HIS A 150 19.12 -19.46 16.51
N LEU A 151 18.97 -18.12 16.45
CA LEU A 151 19.24 -17.35 15.22
C LEU A 151 20.66 -17.53 14.68
N SER A 152 21.67 -17.68 15.55
CA SER A 152 23.04 -17.94 15.13
C SER A 152 23.21 -19.30 14.45
N GLU A 153 22.49 -20.34 14.91
CA GLU A 153 22.50 -21.67 14.29
C GLU A 153 21.84 -21.59 12.91
N LEU A 154 20.63 -21.01 12.85
CA LEU A 154 19.85 -20.86 11.61
C LEU A 154 20.61 -20.08 10.52
N ALA A 155 21.36 -19.04 10.91
CA ALA A 155 22.10 -18.19 10.00
C ALA A 155 23.31 -18.89 9.34
N VAL A 156 23.83 -19.96 9.94
CA VAL A 156 25.02 -20.68 9.45
C VAL A 156 24.64 -21.87 8.55
N TRP A 157 23.39 -22.32 8.58
CA TRP A 157 22.91 -23.45 7.78
C TRP A 157 23.02 -23.23 6.27
N HIS A 158 23.03 -21.98 5.81
CA HIS A 158 23.08 -21.67 4.40
C HIS A 158 23.89 -20.41 4.12
N PRO A 159 24.58 -20.28 2.96
CA PRO A 159 25.30 -19.07 2.59
C PRO A 159 24.41 -17.84 2.41
N SER A 160 23.15 -18.04 2.00
CA SER A 160 22.17 -16.96 1.80
C SER A 160 20.81 -17.37 2.38
N PRO A 161 20.64 -17.34 3.72
CA PRO A 161 19.38 -17.62 4.36
C PRO A 161 18.53 -16.36 4.42
N VAL A 162 17.21 -16.53 4.23
CA VAL A 162 16.19 -15.53 4.57
C VAL A 162 15.26 -16.16 5.60
N ILE A 163 15.29 -15.64 6.81
CA ILE A 163 14.49 -16.14 7.93
C ILE A 163 13.24 -15.28 8.07
N PHE A 164 12.08 -15.93 7.94
CA PHE A 164 10.76 -15.37 8.22
C PHE A 164 10.43 -15.66 9.69
N LEU A 165 10.54 -14.66 10.55
CA LEU A 165 10.10 -14.73 11.93
C LEU A 165 8.63 -14.39 12.05
N LEU A 166 7.84 -15.39 12.45
CA LEU A 166 6.41 -15.27 12.69
C LEU A 166 6.12 -15.01 14.17
N GLY A 167 5.07 -14.22 14.45
CA GLY A 167 4.62 -13.96 15.82
C GLY A 167 5.33 -12.81 16.52
N LEU A 168 5.96 -11.92 15.76
CA LEU A 168 6.75 -10.80 16.30
C LEU A 168 5.90 -9.71 16.97
N GLY A 169 4.60 -9.64 16.66
CA GLY A 169 3.69 -8.60 17.15
C GLY A 169 3.85 -7.24 16.42
N LEU A 170 3.11 -6.22 16.88
CA LEU A 170 3.20 -4.85 16.36
C LEU A 170 4.25 -4.02 17.12
N SER A 171 4.76 -2.97 16.49
CA SER A 171 5.77 -2.08 17.06
C SER A 171 5.20 -1.32 18.28
N GLY A 172 5.92 -1.33 19.41
CA GLY A 172 5.55 -0.64 20.65
C GLY A 172 4.75 -1.47 21.67
N GLU A 173 4.24 -2.64 21.28
CA GLU A 173 3.42 -3.51 22.16
C GLU A 173 4.07 -4.88 22.43
N SER A 174 5.16 -5.21 21.73
CA SER A 174 5.74 -6.56 21.73
C SER A 174 7.09 -6.63 22.45
N ALA A 175 7.11 -7.28 23.63
CA ALA A 175 8.34 -7.66 24.32
C ALA A 175 9.24 -8.61 23.48
N ALA A 176 8.66 -9.28 22.48
CA ALA A 176 9.40 -10.16 21.59
C ALA A 176 10.31 -9.39 20.62
N LEU A 177 9.93 -8.17 20.23
CA LEU A 177 10.73 -7.35 19.31
C LEU A 177 12.08 -6.96 19.95
N GLU A 178 12.09 -6.63 21.25
CA GLU A 178 13.33 -6.33 21.99
C GLU A 178 14.27 -7.54 22.02
N SER A 179 13.72 -8.74 22.20
CA SER A 179 14.48 -9.99 22.21
C SER A 179 15.11 -10.29 20.84
N VAL A 180 14.39 -9.98 19.75
CA VAL A 180 14.93 -10.10 18.37
C VAL A 180 16.01 -9.07 18.10
N TYR A 181 15.82 -7.81 18.50
CA TYR A 181 16.87 -6.79 18.38
C TYR A 181 18.12 -7.18 19.18
N ALA A 182 17.95 -7.68 20.39
CA ALA A 182 19.05 -8.18 21.21
C ALA A 182 19.79 -9.33 20.50
N ALA A 183 19.07 -10.34 19.99
CA ALA A 183 19.68 -11.46 19.27
C ALA A 183 20.41 -11.01 17.98
N CYS A 184 19.82 -10.12 17.19
CA CYS A 184 20.46 -9.56 16.01
C CYS A 184 21.67 -8.68 16.36
N SER A 185 21.65 -7.96 17.49
CA SER A 185 22.80 -7.16 17.92
C SER A 185 24.04 -7.99 18.25
N GLN A 186 23.86 -9.25 18.65
CA GLN A 186 24.94 -10.21 18.87
C GLN A 186 25.51 -10.77 17.56
N GLN A 187 24.85 -10.52 16.41
CA GLN A 187 25.20 -11.06 15.10
C GLN A 187 25.35 -9.90 14.09
N PRO A 188 26.52 -9.24 14.02
CA PRO A 188 26.67 -8.02 13.23
C PRO A 188 26.44 -8.22 11.73
N ASP A 189 26.62 -9.43 11.23
CA ASP A 189 26.41 -9.79 9.82
C ASP A 189 24.93 -9.91 9.45
N LEU A 190 24.03 -9.96 10.43
CA LEU A 190 22.59 -10.05 10.22
C LEU A 190 21.94 -8.66 10.24
N GLN A 191 20.84 -8.55 9.51
CA GLN A 191 19.94 -7.42 9.54
C GLN A 191 18.51 -7.90 9.80
N LEU A 192 17.81 -7.18 10.68
CA LEU A 192 16.37 -7.30 10.85
C LEU A 192 15.69 -6.27 9.95
N ILE A 193 14.75 -6.73 9.13
CA ILE A 193 13.90 -5.91 8.29
C ILE A 193 12.46 -6.15 8.73
N LEU A 194 11.75 -5.06 9.00
CA LEU A 194 10.34 -5.08 9.39
C LEU A 194 9.54 -4.50 8.22
N PRO A 195 8.79 -5.32 7.45
CA PRO A 195 8.00 -4.83 6.32
C PRO A 195 7.10 -3.64 6.70
N ARG A 196 6.51 -3.68 7.89
CA ARG A 196 5.65 -2.63 8.44
C ARG A 196 6.31 -1.24 8.56
N ASP A 197 7.63 -1.16 8.68
CA ASP A 197 8.34 0.11 8.81
C ASP A 197 8.59 0.78 7.45
N GLY A 198 8.38 0.06 6.33
CA GLY A 198 8.68 0.55 4.99
C GLY A 198 7.53 1.30 4.30
N ARG A 199 6.28 0.82 4.45
CA ARG A 199 5.10 1.31 3.70
C ARG A 199 3.78 1.11 4.47
N ALA A 200 2.82 2.01 4.25
CA ALA A 200 1.51 2.01 4.93
C ALA A 200 0.69 0.72 4.71
N PHE A 201 0.76 0.13 3.51
CA PHE A 201 0.05 -1.13 3.21
C PHE A 201 0.48 -2.28 4.14
N TRP A 202 1.75 -2.28 4.55
CA TRP A 202 2.31 -3.34 5.39
C TRP A 202 2.28 -3.01 6.88
N ALA A 203 1.68 -1.89 7.29
CA ALA A 203 1.65 -1.46 8.68
C ALA A 203 1.06 -2.52 9.64
N ALA A 204 0.15 -3.36 9.13
CA ALA A 204 -0.46 -4.45 9.88
C ALA A 204 0.36 -5.76 9.90
N SER A 205 1.47 -5.84 9.15
CA SER A 205 2.31 -7.04 9.08
C SER A 205 3.03 -7.29 10.39
N ARG A 206 2.96 -8.54 10.87
CA ARG A 206 3.64 -9.01 12.09
C ARG A 206 4.89 -9.83 11.77
N LEU A 207 5.28 -9.86 10.50
CA LEU A 207 6.45 -10.55 10.02
C LEU A 207 7.73 -9.79 10.39
N GLY A 208 8.75 -10.52 10.83
CA GLY A 208 10.13 -10.06 10.81
C GLY A 208 10.91 -10.82 9.75
N LEU A 209 11.75 -10.12 9.00
CA LEU A 209 12.66 -10.73 8.04
C LEU A 209 14.08 -10.57 8.55
N ILE A 210 14.80 -11.68 8.67
CA ILE A 210 16.23 -11.65 9.01
C ILE A 210 17.00 -12.24 7.84
N ALA A 211 18.01 -11.51 7.40
CA ALA A 211 18.94 -11.99 6.38
C ALA A 211 20.32 -11.44 6.68
N ARG A 212 21.32 -11.97 5.97
CA ARG A 212 22.66 -11.38 5.99
C ARG A 212 22.63 -9.98 5.38
N ARG A 213 23.48 -9.09 5.87
CA ARG A 213 23.64 -7.71 5.35
C ARG A 213 24.15 -7.67 3.91
N ASP A 214 24.90 -8.69 3.51
CA ASP A 214 25.39 -8.87 2.14
C ASP A 214 24.34 -9.43 1.18
N ASN A 215 23.11 -9.74 1.64
CA ASN A 215 22.04 -10.21 0.78
C ASN A 215 21.57 -9.09 -0.16
N GLN A 216 21.93 -9.22 -1.44
CA GLN A 216 21.67 -8.21 -2.48
C GLN A 216 20.24 -8.25 -3.04
N HIS A 217 19.44 -9.26 -2.70
CA HIS A 217 18.15 -9.52 -3.35
C HIS A 217 16.96 -9.09 -2.50
N LEU A 218 17.04 -9.28 -1.18
CA LEU A 218 15.90 -9.09 -0.28
C LEU A 218 15.32 -7.67 -0.36
N HIS A 219 16.17 -6.64 -0.27
CA HIS A 219 15.72 -5.25 -0.30
C HIS A 219 15.09 -4.86 -1.67
N PRO A 220 15.74 -5.11 -2.83
CA PRO A 220 15.10 -4.87 -4.13
C PRO A 220 13.77 -5.60 -4.32
N VAL A 221 13.66 -6.86 -3.86
CA VAL A 221 12.41 -7.62 -3.96
C VAL A 221 11.32 -6.97 -3.13
N LEU A 222 11.60 -6.59 -1.88
CA LEU A 222 10.64 -5.86 -1.05
C LEU A 222 10.22 -4.56 -1.72
N THR A 223 11.15 -3.76 -2.24
CA THR A 223 10.80 -2.53 -2.97
C THR A 223 9.86 -2.79 -4.15
N ARG A 224 10.07 -3.89 -4.90
CA ARG A 224 9.16 -4.30 -5.98
C ARG A 224 7.77 -4.68 -5.48
N ILE A 225 7.67 -5.48 -4.40
CA ILE A 225 6.38 -5.85 -3.81
C ILE A 225 5.66 -4.59 -3.33
N ALA A 226 6.37 -3.66 -2.67
CA ALA A 226 5.80 -2.39 -2.21
C ALA A 226 5.23 -1.57 -3.36
N ALA A 227 5.96 -1.48 -4.48
CA ALA A 227 5.54 -0.75 -5.67
C ALA A 227 4.25 -1.31 -6.30
N LEU A 228 3.92 -2.60 -6.11
CA LEU A 228 2.63 -3.17 -6.57
C LEU A 228 1.42 -2.56 -5.85
N PHE A 229 1.61 -1.94 -4.70
CA PHE A 229 0.56 -1.37 -3.87
C PHE A 229 0.57 0.16 -3.84
N GLU A 230 1.62 0.79 -4.38
CA GLU A 230 1.67 2.23 -4.57
C GLU A 230 0.63 2.64 -5.64
N GLY A 231 -0.37 3.44 -5.23
CA GLY A 231 -1.46 3.92 -6.10
C GLY A 231 -2.75 3.08 -6.12
N ASN A 232 -2.72 1.80 -5.73
CA ASN A 232 -3.91 0.93 -5.68
C ASN A 232 -4.86 1.26 -4.51
N PHE A 233 -4.31 1.77 -3.40
CA PHE A 233 -5.12 2.25 -2.27
C PHE A 233 -5.93 3.50 -2.60
N ASP A 234 -5.41 4.38 -3.45
CA ASP A 234 -6.16 5.53 -3.94
C ASP A 234 -7.39 5.07 -4.74
N PHE A 235 -7.25 4.00 -5.53
CA PHE A 235 -8.35 3.41 -6.28
C PHE A 235 -9.39 2.72 -5.38
N ILE A 236 -8.97 1.97 -4.36
CA ILE A 236 -9.91 1.34 -3.41
C ILE A 236 -10.63 2.38 -2.56
N ASN A 237 -9.89 3.37 -2.03
CA ASN A 237 -10.49 4.49 -1.28
C ASN A 237 -11.45 5.29 -2.16
N LEU A 238 -11.14 5.42 -3.46
CA LEU A 238 -12.04 6.03 -4.43
C LEU A 238 -13.29 5.19 -4.66
N LEU A 239 -13.15 3.87 -4.80
CA LEU A 239 -14.27 2.95 -5.01
C LEU A 239 -15.20 2.94 -3.78
N GLU A 240 -14.63 2.88 -2.58
CA GLU A 240 -15.35 3.03 -1.31
C GLU A 240 -16.06 4.38 -1.23
N SER A 241 -15.36 5.46 -1.54
CA SER A 241 -15.95 6.81 -1.59
C SER A 241 -17.09 6.91 -2.61
N ASN A 242 -16.97 6.26 -3.76
CA ASN A 242 -18.01 6.23 -4.79
C ASN A 242 -19.24 5.43 -4.35
N LEU A 243 -19.03 4.27 -3.72
CA LEU A 243 -20.10 3.44 -3.16
C LEU A 243 -20.85 4.18 -2.04
N LEU A 244 -20.13 4.83 -1.11
CA LEU A 244 -20.72 5.66 -0.06
C LEU A 244 -21.49 6.86 -0.62
N LEU A 245 -20.96 7.52 -1.66
CA LEU A 245 -21.65 8.62 -2.35
C LEU A 245 -22.93 8.14 -3.03
N ARG A 246 -22.91 6.98 -3.70
CA ARG A 246 -24.10 6.39 -4.34
C ARG A 246 -25.15 5.96 -3.32
N GLN A 247 -24.74 5.38 -2.20
CA GLN A 247 -25.64 5.06 -1.09
C GLN A 247 -26.30 6.32 -0.53
N ARG A 248 -25.53 7.40 -0.35
CA ARG A 248 -26.06 8.68 0.14
C ARG A 248 -27.00 9.36 -0.87
N TYR A 249 -26.75 9.21 -2.17
CA TYR A 249 -27.65 9.68 -3.23
C TYR A 249 -29.00 8.96 -3.20
N GLN A 250 -28.98 7.63 -3.06
CA GLN A 250 -30.21 6.83 -2.91
C GLN A 250 -31.01 7.26 -1.66
N GLN A 251 -30.33 7.50 -0.54
CA GLN A 251 -30.98 7.97 0.69
C GLN A 251 -31.66 9.34 0.51
N LEU A 252 -30.99 10.27 -0.19
CA LEU A 252 -31.53 11.60 -0.47
C LEU A 252 -32.71 11.56 -1.44
N LEU A 253 -32.72 10.65 -2.42
CA LEU A 253 -33.87 10.43 -3.30
C LEU A 253 -35.08 9.94 -2.51
N ILE A 254 -34.89 8.94 -1.64
CA ILE A 254 -35.94 8.42 -0.75
C ILE A 254 -36.48 9.54 0.14
N ASP A 255 -35.59 10.34 0.74
CA ASP A 255 -36.00 11.47 1.59
C ASP A 255 -36.71 12.58 0.81
N HIS A 256 -36.34 12.81 -0.45
CA HIS A 256 -36.97 13.80 -1.32
C HIS A 256 -38.38 13.36 -1.73
N GLU A 257 -38.53 12.11 -2.18
CA GLU A 257 -39.84 11.51 -2.51
C GLU A 257 -40.75 11.49 -1.28
N ARG A 258 -40.21 11.14 -0.11
CA ARG A 258 -40.95 11.23 1.15
C ARG A 258 -41.43 12.65 1.44
N LYS A 259 -40.59 13.66 1.26
CA LYS A 259 -40.97 15.07 1.47
C LYS A 259 -41.97 15.58 0.43
N LEU A 260 -41.90 15.09 -0.80
CA LEU A 260 -42.91 15.38 -1.83
C LEU A 260 -44.24 14.73 -1.45
N ALA A 261 -44.23 13.46 -1.01
CA ALA A 261 -45.40 12.78 -0.50
C ALA A 261 -45.97 13.46 0.75
N GLU A 262 -45.15 13.97 1.67
CA GLU A 262 -45.57 14.76 2.84
C GLU A 262 -46.16 16.13 2.45
N ARG A 263 -45.70 16.73 1.34
CA ARG A 263 -46.26 17.98 0.78
C ARG A 263 -47.55 17.76 0.00
N GLU A 264 -47.69 16.61 -0.65
CA GLU A 264 -48.89 16.20 -1.38
C GLU A 264 -49.96 15.63 -0.43
N GLN A 265 -49.56 15.00 0.67
CA GLN A 265 -50.44 14.48 1.74
C GLN A 265 -50.82 15.56 2.76
N GLY A 266 -51.37 16.64 2.23
CA GLY A 266 -52.51 17.27 2.90
C GLY A 266 -53.67 16.30 3.13
N HIS A 267 -53.72 15.12 2.49
CA HIS A 267 -54.66 14.02 2.78
C HIS A 267 -54.07 12.60 2.52
N SER A 268 -53.83 11.85 3.61
CA SER A 268 -53.87 10.37 3.83
C SER A 268 -53.11 9.32 2.97
N THR A 269 -52.34 8.47 3.69
CA THR A 269 -51.70 7.13 3.43
C THR A 269 -50.43 7.03 2.57
N PRO A 270 -49.30 6.47 3.09
CA PRO A 270 -48.02 6.43 2.37
C PRO A 270 -48.03 5.44 1.19
N PRO A 271 -47.33 5.74 0.07
CA PRO A 271 -47.25 4.83 -1.07
C PRO A 271 -46.24 3.69 -0.82
N GLU A 272 -46.50 2.52 -1.40
CA GLU A 272 -45.58 1.37 -1.40
C GLU A 272 -44.25 1.71 -2.10
N SER A 273 -43.15 1.15 -1.58
CA SER A 273 -41.79 1.37 -2.08
C SER A 273 -41.65 1.04 -3.58
N PRO A 274 -40.91 1.84 -4.37
CA PRO A 274 -40.66 1.53 -5.77
C PRO A 274 -39.74 0.29 -5.90
N PRO A 275 -39.90 -0.52 -6.97
CA PRO A 275 -39.11 -1.74 -7.12
C PRO A 275 -37.65 -1.40 -7.40
N ALA A 276 -36.74 -2.12 -6.73
CA ALA A 276 -35.32 -2.03 -6.97
C ALA A 276 -35.01 -2.45 -8.43
N VAL A 277 -34.47 -1.54 -9.24
CA VAL A 277 -33.92 -1.87 -10.55
C VAL A 277 -32.51 -2.42 -10.32
N PRO A 278 -32.22 -3.70 -10.60
CA PRO A 278 -30.87 -4.21 -10.49
C PRO A 278 -30.05 -3.70 -11.68
N ILE A 279 -28.87 -3.15 -11.42
CA ILE A 279 -27.95 -2.69 -12.46
C ILE A 279 -26.83 -3.73 -12.60
N THR A 280 -26.57 -4.17 -13.84
CA THR A 280 -25.54 -5.14 -14.21
C THR A 280 -24.27 -4.44 -14.75
N PHE A 281 -23.17 -5.19 -14.84
CA PHE A 281 -21.81 -4.71 -15.17
C PHE A 281 -21.66 -4.04 -16.55
N ASP A 282 -22.65 -4.12 -17.44
CA ASP A 282 -22.55 -3.77 -18.85
C ASP A 282 -22.70 -2.25 -19.15
N ASP A 283 -23.07 -1.43 -18.17
CA ASP A 283 -23.31 0.01 -18.36
C ASP A 283 -22.05 0.89 -18.20
N LEU A 284 -20.86 0.29 -18.05
CA LEU A 284 -19.58 0.99 -17.96
C LEU A 284 -18.88 1.08 -19.33
N PRO A 285 -18.22 2.20 -19.68
CA PRO A 285 -17.50 2.29 -20.94
C PRO A 285 -16.34 1.27 -20.96
N VAL A 286 -16.30 0.45 -22.00
CA VAL A 286 -15.32 -0.63 -22.17
C VAL A 286 -13.89 -0.08 -22.23
N MET A 287 -12.97 -0.79 -21.55
CA MET A 287 -11.51 -0.60 -21.62
C MET A 287 -10.99 -0.82 -23.06
N GLY A 288 -11.15 0.16 -23.94
CA GLY A 288 -10.51 0.18 -25.25
C GLY A 288 -9.36 1.17 -25.25
N ASP A 289 -8.14 0.64 -25.37
CA ASP A 289 -6.88 1.34 -25.67
C ASP A 289 -6.27 2.23 -24.56
N LEU A 290 -5.50 1.61 -23.64
CA LEU A 290 -4.56 2.31 -22.77
C LEU A 290 -3.16 1.70 -22.94
N HIS A 291 -2.22 2.49 -23.47
CA HIS A 291 -0.86 2.05 -23.76
C HIS A 291 0.15 2.41 -22.64
N SER A 292 -0.28 3.02 -21.52
CA SER A 292 0.58 3.20 -20.34
C SER A 292 -0.18 3.41 -19.01
N VAL A 293 0.48 3.16 -17.88
CA VAL A 293 -0.05 3.29 -16.50
C VAL A 293 -0.49 4.73 -16.14
N TRP A 294 -0.02 5.73 -16.90
CA TRP A 294 -0.38 7.14 -16.70
C TRP A 294 -1.80 7.49 -17.16
N ASP A 295 -2.40 6.70 -18.06
CA ASP A 295 -3.74 6.96 -18.61
C ASP A 295 -4.88 6.72 -17.60
N VAL A 296 -4.67 5.88 -16.59
CA VAL A 296 -5.73 5.48 -15.65
C VAL A 296 -6.05 6.61 -14.65
N ARG A 297 -5.03 7.35 -14.16
CA ARG A 297 -5.23 8.45 -13.19
C ARG A 297 -5.93 9.66 -13.81
N ASP A 298 -5.55 10.02 -15.04
CA ASP A 298 -6.21 11.11 -15.80
C ASP A 298 -7.65 10.74 -16.22
N TRP A 299 -7.90 9.49 -16.58
CA TRP A 299 -9.25 8.97 -16.84
C TRP A 299 -10.13 9.02 -15.58
N LEU A 300 -9.59 8.63 -14.42
CA LEU A 300 -10.30 8.66 -13.12
C LEU A 300 -10.66 10.08 -12.67
N ALA A 301 -9.76 11.05 -12.88
CA ALA A 301 -10.02 12.46 -12.56
C ALA A 301 -11.14 13.04 -13.45
N ARG A 302 -11.14 12.70 -14.75
CA ARG A 302 -12.16 13.16 -15.72
C ARG A 302 -13.54 12.58 -15.45
N ILE A 303 -13.65 11.32 -15.00
CA ILE A 303 -14.93 10.70 -14.62
C ILE A 303 -15.49 11.34 -13.35
N GLN A 304 -14.67 11.51 -12.31
CA GLN A 304 -15.12 12.15 -11.07
C GLN A 304 -15.62 13.58 -11.29
N TRP A 305 -14.93 14.34 -12.15
CA TRP A 305 -15.32 15.70 -12.50
C TRP A 305 -16.63 15.75 -13.29
N SER A 306 -16.75 14.92 -14.34
CA SER A 306 -17.91 14.95 -15.23
C SER A 306 -19.20 14.37 -14.63
N VAL A 307 -19.09 13.56 -13.57
CA VAL A 307 -20.24 13.10 -12.75
C VAL A 307 -20.69 14.20 -11.77
N ARG A 308 -19.76 14.93 -11.13
CA ARG A 308 -20.11 16.02 -10.20
C ARG A 308 -20.69 17.24 -10.91
N TYR A 309 -20.16 17.61 -12.07
CA TYR A 309 -20.64 18.73 -12.89
C TYR A 309 -22.07 18.51 -13.39
N ARG A 310 -22.42 17.28 -13.78
CA ARG A 310 -23.78 16.93 -14.26
C ARG A 310 -24.85 16.87 -13.15
N LEU A 311 -24.45 16.81 -11.88
CA LEU A 311 -25.36 16.64 -10.74
C LEU A 311 -25.62 17.92 -9.94
N GLY A 312 -24.98 19.06 -10.28
CA GLY A 312 -25.25 20.36 -9.63
C GLY A 312 -25.00 20.43 -8.12
N LEU A 313 -24.25 19.47 -7.56
CA LEU A 313 -23.98 19.38 -6.12
C LEU A 313 -22.93 20.44 -5.70
N PRO A 314 -23.08 21.09 -4.53
CA PRO A 314 -22.04 21.96 -3.99
C PRO A 314 -20.77 21.14 -3.67
N LYS A 315 -19.60 21.77 -3.78
CA LYS A 315 -18.27 21.15 -3.49
C LYS A 315 -18.33 20.43 -2.13
N ALA A 316 -18.39 19.10 -2.13
CA ALA A 316 -18.29 18.34 -0.89
C ALA A 316 -16.86 18.45 -0.36
N THR A 317 -16.73 18.91 0.88
CA THR A 317 -15.48 19.02 1.63
C THR A 317 -14.93 17.62 1.87
N VAL A 318 -14.13 17.13 0.93
CA VAL A 318 -13.13 16.10 1.23
C VAL A 318 -12.27 16.71 2.34
N GLN A 319 -12.01 15.99 3.43
CA GLN A 319 -10.93 16.38 4.32
C GLN A 319 -9.62 16.15 3.56
N HIS A 320 -9.28 17.11 2.69
CA HIS A 320 -7.92 17.29 2.23
C HIS A 320 -7.06 17.51 3.49
N PRO A 321 -5.77 17.12 3.48
CA PRO A 321 -4.83 17.69 4.43
C PRO A 321 -5.07 19.21 4.46
N ASP A 322 -5.08 19.82 5.65
CA ASP A 322 -5.39 21.24 5.82
C ASP A 322 -4.25 22.08 5.22
N TYR A 323 -4.10 22.09 3.90
CA TYR A 323 -3.17 22.94 3.19
C TYR A 323 -3.69 24.36 3.35
N ARG A 324 -2.96 25.19 4.07
CA ARG A 324 -3.24 26.62 4.21
C ARG A 324 -1.97 27.40 4.01
N VAL A 325 -1.98 28.25 3.00
CA VAL A 325 -0.90 29.21 2.73
C VAL A 325 -1.40 30.61 3.01
N GLU A 326 -0.61 31.37 3.74
CA GLU A 326 -0.78 32.82 3.85
C GLU A 326 0.29 33.48 2.97
N TYR A 327 -0.14 34.18 1.91
CA TYR A 327 0.74 34.99 1.08
C TYR A 327 0.96 36.34 1.77
N LEU A 328 2.17 36.58 2.24
CA LEU A 328 2.54 37.82 2.93
C LEU A 328 2.89 38.92 1.92
N GLU A 329 3.62 38.56 0.87
CA GLU A 329 4.06 39.47 -0.19
C GLU A 329 4.32 38.67 -1.47
N VAL A 330 3.89 39.19 -2.63
CA VAL A 330 4.21 38.61 -3.94
C VAL A 330 4.63 39.72 -4.88
N VAL A 331 5.76 39.51 -5.55
CA VAL A 331 6.32 40.44 -6.53
C VAL A 331 6.53 39.69 -7.84
N VAL A 332 5.88 40.15 -8.90
CA VAL A 332 6.07 39.69 -10.27
C VAL A 332 5.97 40.91 -11.21
N PRO A 333 6.74 40.97 -12.32
CA PRO A 333 6.61 42.06 -13.28
C PRO A 333 5.18 42.15 -13.84
N SER A 334 4.59 43.34 -13.82
CA SER A 334 3.24 43.59 -14.37
C SER A 334 3.23 43.74 -15.90
N GLN A 335 4.41 43.84 -16.52
CA GLN A 335 4.59 43.89 -17.97
C GLN A 335 5.73 42.95 -18.37
N MET A 336 5.49 42.14 -19.41
CA MET A 336 6.42 41.11 -19.88
C MET A 336 6.48 41.09 -21.41
N GLN A 337 7.63 40.70 -21.95
CA GLN A 337 7.79 40.38 -23.37
C GLN A 337 7.36 38.94 -23.63
N PRO A 338 6.74 38.64 -24.79
CA PRO A 338 6.31 37.28 -25.11
C PRO A 338 7.45 36.27 -25.03
N ALA A 339 7.16 35.08 -24.51
CA ALA A 339 8.09 33.94 -24.45
C ALA A 339 9.44 34.20 -23.73
N HIS A 340 9.52 35.21 -22.85
CA HIS A 340 10.68 35.49 -22.02
C HIS A 340 10.48 34.99 -20.58
N THR A 341 11.57 34.59 -19.92
CA THR A 341 11.57 34.21 -18.50
C THR A 341 11.89 35.44 -17.63
N TYR A 342 11.09 35.64 -16.60
CA TYR A 342 11.26 36.68 -15.59
C TYR A 342 11.46 36.06 -14.21
N ARG A 343 11.97 36.86 -13.26
CA ARG A 343 12.07 36.48 -11.85
C ARG A 343 10.99 37.16 -11.03
N GLY A 344 10.34 36.39 -10.17
CA GLY A 344 9.46 36.87 -9.12
C GLY A 344 9.98 36.49 -7.74
N ALA A 345 9.34 37.02 -6.71
CA ALA A 345 9.61 36.68 -5.32
C ALA A 345 8.29 36.56 -4.56
N VAL A 346 8.25 35.63 -3.60
CA VAL A 346 7.10 35.45 -2.71
C VAL A 346 7.56 35.23 -1.27
N SER A 347 6.88 35.88 -0.35
CA SER A 347 6.90 35.57 1.08
C SER A 347 5.63 34.78 1.43
N ILE A 348 5.78 33.52 1.82
CA ILE A 348 4.68 32.62 2.21
C ILE A 348 4.82 32.18 3.66
N ARG A 349 3.70 32.01 4.36
CA ARG A 349 3.64 31.37 5.68
C ARG A 349 2.80 30.09 5.62
N ASN A 350 3.33 29.03 6.23
CA ASN A 350 2.62 27.78 6.37
C ASN A 350 1.59 27.85 7.51
N MET A 351 0.32 27.93 7.16
CA MET A 351 -0.80 27.91 8.10
C MET A 351 -1.45 26.52 8.21
N SER A 352 -0.86 25.52 7.56
CA SER A 352 -1.31 24.14 7.54
C SER A 352 -1.05 23.44 8.88
N THR A 353 -1.71 22.30 9.11
CA THR A 353 -1.37 21.44 10.26
C THR A 353 -0.10 20.61 10.05
N GLN A 354 0.35 20.47 8.80
CA GLN A 354 1.50 19.66 8.38
C GLN A 354 2.72 20.52 8.00
N VAL A 355 3.91 19.91 8.03
CA VAL A 355 5.15 20.52 7.51
C VAL A 355 5.14 20.47 5.99
N TRP A 356 5.55 21.55 5.33
CA TRP A 356 5.82 21.55 3.89
C TRP A 356 7.26 21.10 3.66
N HIS A 357 7.43 19.90 3.13
CA HIS A 357 8.76 19.33 2.93
C HIS A 357 9.47 19.93 1.70
N ALA A 358 10.75 20.26 1.87
CA ALA A 358 11.61 20.68 0.77
C ALA A 358 12.06 19.49 -0.08
N ALA A 359 12.45 19.76 -1.33
CA ALA A 359 13.00 18.75 -2.22
C ALA A 359 14.21 18.04 -1.58
N GLY A 360 14.29 16.72 -1.71
CA GLY A 360 15.35 15.90 -1.12
C GLY A 360 15.16 15.51 0.35
N THR A 361 14.21 16.13 1.06
CA THR A 361 13.84 15.73 2.45
C THR A 361 12.66 14.76 2.49
N HIS A 362 11.84 14.73 1.43
CA HIS A 362 10.67 13.88 1.28
C HIS A 362 10.45 13.54 -0.22
N PRO A 363 9.95 12.34 -0.58
CA PRO A 363 9.68 11.97 -1.97
C PRO A 363 8.55 12.79 -2.63
N GLN A 364 7.70 13.42 -1.83
CA GLN A 364 6.64 14.34 -2.28
C GLN A 364 6.89 15.71 -1.63
N PRO A 365 7.75 16.57 -2.22
CA PRO A 365 7.97 17.90 -1.68
C PRO A 365 6.83 18.85 -2.04
N VAL A 366 6.77 19.98 -1.33
CA VAL A 366 5.94 21.12 -1.73
C VAL A 366 6.81 22.05 -2.56
N ASN A 367 6.29 22.45 -3.72
CA ASN A 367 6.92 23.40 -4.63
C ASN A 367 6.03 24.62 -4.82
N ILE A 368 6.64 25.75 -5.19
CA ILE A 368 5.93 26.93 -5.67
C ILE A 368 5.85 26.85 -7.19
N SER A 369 4.70 27.16 -7.74
CA SER A 369 4.48 27.24 -9.17
C SER A 369 3.39 28.25 -9.49
N TYR A 370 2.86 28.21 -10.71
CA TYR A 370 1.89 29.18 -11.18
C TYR A 370 1.06 28.64 -12.34
N HIS A 371 -0.05 29.33 -12.56
CA HIS A 371 -0.92 29.18 -13.72
C HIS A 371 -1.02 30.53 -14.45
N TRP A 372 -1.29 30.47 -15.74
CA TRP A 372 -1.74 31.63 -16.50
C TRP A 372 -3.22 31.51 -16.79
N LEU A 373 -3.98 32.56 -16.48
CA LEU A 373 -5.36 32.70 -16.90
C LEU A 373 -5.47 33.86 -17.90
N ASP A 374 -6.44 33.80 -18.79
CA ASP A 374 -6.80 34.96 -19.61
C ASP A 374 -7.59 36.01 -18.81
N GLN A 375 -7.99 37.11 -19.48
CA GLN A 375 -8.79 38.17 -18.85
C GLN A 375 -10.15 37.70 -18.33
N ASP A 376 -10.70 36.65 -18.94
CA ASP A 376 -11.99 36.07 -18.58
C ASP A 376 -11.85 34.99 -17.51
N THR A 377 -10.67 34.86 -16.90
CA THR A 377 -10.28 33.86 -15.89
C THR A 377 -10.28 32.41 -16.41
N ALA A 378 -10.34 32.21 -17.72
CA ALA A 378 -10.19 30.89 -18.30
C ALA A 378 -8.71 30.47 -18.28
N MET A 379 -8.48 29.18 -18.11
CA MET A 379 -7.13 28.63 -17.98
C MET A 379 -6.37 28.73 -19.31
N HIS A 380 -5.31 29.53 -19.35
CA HIS A 380 -4.40 29.66 -20.49
C HIS A 380 -3.23 28.67 -20.37
N LEU A 381 -2.63 28.55 -19.19
CA LEU A 381 -1.59 27.56 -18.88
C LEU A 381 -1.81 26.98 -17.49
N LYS A 382 -2.00 25.65 -17.41
CA LYS A 382 -2.17 24.95 -16.14
C LYS A 382 -0.85 24.57 -15.46
N GLU A 383 0.25 24.41 -16.17
CA GLU A 383 1.50 23.90 -15.57
C GLU A 383 2.65 24.88 -15.79
N GLY A 384 2.90 25.73 -14.79
CA GLY A 384 4.06 26.62 -14.74
C GLY A 384 5.32 25.92 -14.26
N LYS A 385 6.46 26.62 -14.34
CA LYS A 385 7.74 26.14 -13.80
C LYS A 385 7.63 25.86 -12.29
N ARG A 386 8.23 24.76 -11.85
CA ARG A 386 8.34 24.41 -10.42
C ARG A 386 9.57 25.08 -9.81
N THR A 387 9.37 25.74 -8.68
CA THR A 387 10.42 26.30 -7.83
C THR A 387 10.46 25.52 -6.54
N VAL A 388 11.59 24.87 -6.27
CA VAL A 388 11.77 24.06 -5.07
C VAL A 388 11.93 24.95 -3.83
N LEU A 389 11.36 24.51 -2.71
CA LEU A 389 11.67 25.10 -1.41
C LEU A 389 13.09 24.71 -1.01
N GLN A 390 13.87 25.67 -0.51
CA GLN A 390 15.24 25.43 -0.05
C GLN A 390 15.24 24.63 1.26
N ASP A 391 14.34 24.99 2.17
CA ASP A 391 14.17 24.36 3.48
C ASP A 391 12.70 24.01 3.72
N SER A 392 12.47 22.98 4.55
CA SER A 392 11.12 22.59 4.93
C SER A 392 10.47 23.66 5.82
N ILE A 393 9.21 23.99 5.56
CA ILE A 393 8.49 25.06 6.26
C ILE A 393 7.50 24.43 7.24
N GLY A 394 7.80 24.53 8.54
CA GLY A 394 6.91 24.06 9.60
C GLY A 394 5.67 24.94 9.78
N ARG A 395 4.68 24.45 10.54
CA ARG A 395 3.47 25.21 10.87
C ARG A 395 3.81 26.54 11.57
N GLY A 396 3.22 27.62 11.09
CA GLY A 396 3.43 29.00 11.56
C GLY A 396 4.70 29.67 11.04
N TYR A 397 5.61 28.92 10.41
CA TYR A 397 6.85 29.46 9.87
C TYR A 397 6.65 30.04 8.47
N ALA A 398 7.44 31.06 8.16
CA ALA A 398 7.43 31.73 6.86
C ALA A 398 8.76 31.55 6.13
N ALA A 399 8.69 31.59 4.80
CA ALA A 399 9.85 31.56 3.93
C ALA A 399 9.72 32.61 2.83
N HIS A 400 10.87 33.11 2.39
CA HIS A 400 10.97 33.99 1.23
C HIS A 400 11.62 33.20 0.09
N VAL A 401 10.96 33.14 -1.06
CA VAL A 401 11.38 32.30 -2.19
C VAL A 401 11.37 33.11 -3.48
N ALA A 402 12.51 33.12 -4.17
CA ALA A 402 12.60 33.62 -5.54
C ALA A 402 12.22 32.51 -6.52
N PHE A 403 11.38 32.83 -7.51
CA PHE A 403 10.89 31.89 -8.52
C PHE A 403 11.05 32.46 -9.93
N GLU A 404 11.01 31.59 -10.93
CA GLU A 404 11.04 31.97 -12.34
C GLU A 404 9.66 31.79 -12.99
N VAL A 405 9.27 32.75 -13.83
CA VAL A 405 8.01 32.76 -14.57
C VAL A 405 8.27 32.92 -16.06
N ASP A 406 7.68 32.06 -16.87
CA ASP A 406 7.71 32.19 -18.33
C ASP A 406 6.46 32.93 -18.79
N ALA A 407 6.66 34.04 -19.49
CA ALA A 407 5.58 34.82 -20.06
C ALA A 407 4.90 34.04 -21.21
N PRO A 408 3.56 34.13 -21.36
CA PRO A 408 2.85 33.61 -22.51
C PRO A 408 3.49 34.05 -23.84
N ALA A 409 3.46 33.17 -24.85
CA ALA A 409 4.00 33.48 -26.17
C ALA A 409 3.09 34.45 -26.96
N GLN A 410 1.84 34.61 -26.54
CA GLN A 410 0.87 35.51 -27.17
C GLN A 410 0.83 36.82 -26.39
N PRO A 411 0.96 37.98 -27.06
CA PRO A 411 0.64 39.27 -26.47
C PRO A 411 -0.80 39.32 -25.96
N GLY A 412 -1.02 40.10 -24.91
CA GLY A 412 -2.34 40.25 -24.31
C GLY A 412 -2.27 40.47 -22.81
N HIS A 413 -3.45 40.57 -22.20
CA HIS A 413 -3.58 40.70 -20.76
C HIS A 413 -3.90 39.34 -20.16
N PHE A 414 -3.16 38.96 -19.13
CA PHE A 414 -3.29 37.70 -18.44
C PHE A 414 -3.35 37.93 -16.93
N LEU A 415 -3.88 36.94 -16.21
CA LEU A 415 -3.72 36.86 -14.76
C LEU A 415 -2.67 35.81 -14.45
N PHE A 416 -1.61 36.23 -13.78
CA PHE A 416 -0.63 35.34 -13.17
C PHE A 416 -1.20 34.82 -11.85
N GLU A 417 -1.50 33.53 -11.77
CA GLU A 417 -1.99 32.89 -10.55
C GLU A 417 -0.84 32.12 -9.90
N LEU A 418 -0.28 32.62 -8.80
CA LEU A 418 0.76 31.93 -8.03
C LEU A 418 0.09 30.91 -7.10
N ASP A 419 0.54 29.66 -7.17
CA ASP A 419 0.02 28.59 -6.33
C ASP A 419 1.14 27.68 -5.78
N LEU A 420 0.83 26.95 -4.72
CA LEU A 420 1.68 25.89 -4.20
C LEU A 420 1.15 24.54 -4.66
N VAL A 421 2.05 23.59 -4.81
CA VAL A 421 1.74 22.23 -5.24
C VAL A 421 2.48 21.24 -4.37
N HIS A 422 1.73 20.30 -3.81
CA HIS A 422 2.30 19.13 -3.19
C HIS A 422 2.48 18.06 -4.27
N GLU A 423 3.74 17.76 -4.60
CA GLU A 423 4.09 16.93 -5.74
C GLU A 423 3.44 15.54 -5.66
N GLY A 424 2.77 15.16 -6.75
CA GLY A 424 2.04 13.90 -6.85
C GLY A 424 0.77 13.81 -5.99
N VAL A 425 0.35 14.90 -5.34
CA VAL A 425 -0.83 14.97 -4.46
C VAL A 425 -1.87 15.95 -4.98
N THR A 426 -1.64 17.26 -4.89
CA THR A 426 -2.66 18.28 -5.28
C THR A 426 -2.07 19.68 -5.35
N TRP A 427 -2.72 20.55 -6.12
CA TRP A 427 -2.55 22.00 -6.02
C TRP A 427 -3.27 22.54 -4.79
N PHE A 428 -2.73 23.59 -4.17
CA PHE A 428 -3.34 24.15 -2.98
C PHE A 428 -4.69 24.79 -3.32
N ASN A 429 -4.82 25.41 -4.50
CA ASN A 429 -6.09 25.98 -4.95
C ASN A 429 -7.22 24.96 -5.12
N GLU A 430 -6.89 23.71 -5.44
CA GLU A 430 -7.84 22.60 -5.60
C GLU A 430 -8.44 22.17 -4.26
N THR A 431 -7.75 22.45 -3.15
CA THR A 431 -8.22 22.14 -1.78
C THR A 431 -9.11 23.21 -1.16
N GLY A 432 -9.40 24.27 -1.92
CA GLY A 432 -10.23 25.38 -1.48
C GLY A 432 -9.47 26.56 -0.87
N GLN A 433 -8.13 26.53 -0.88
CA GLN A 433 -7.35 27.75 -0.60
C GLN A 433 -7.37 28.68 -1.80
N PRO A 434 -7.55 30.00 -1.63
CA PRO A 434 -7.40 30.92 -2.74
C PRO A 434 -5.92 31.08 -3.10
N ALA A 435 -5.56 30.77 -4.35
CA ALA A 435 -4.30 31.22 -4.95
C ALA A 435 -4.32 32.75 -5.15
N ILE A 436 -3.14 33.36 -5.23
CA ILE A 436 -3.02 34.81 -5.43
C ILE A 436 -2.86 35.14 -6.91
N ARG A 437 -3.69 36.07 -7.40
CA ARG A 437 -3.73 36.48 -8.81
C ARG A 437 -3.22 37.90 -8.98
N LEU A 438 -2.34 38.10 -9.95
CA LEU A 438 -1.77 39.39 -10.29
C LEU A 438 -1.96 39.66 -11.79
N PRO A 439 -2.46 40.83 -12.19
CA PRO A 439 -2.59 41.18 -13.60
C PRO A 439 -1.21 41.39 -14.22
N VAL A 440 -0.97 40.78 -15.38
CA VAL A 440 0.24 40.94 -16.17
C VAL A 440 -0.15 41.23 -17.61
N GLN A 441 0.49 42.22 -18.20
CA GLN A 441 0.37 42.53 -19.62
C GLN A 441 1.58 41.96 -20.37
N VAL A 442 1.34 41.03 -21.27
CA VAL A 442 2.31 40.59 -22.26
C VAL A 442 2.24 41.58 -23.43
N LEU A 443 3.33 42.29 -23.65
CA LEU A 443 3.42 43.37 -24.64
C LEU A 443 3.42 42.79 -26.06
N ASP A 444 2.96 43.59 -27.02
CA ASP A 444 3.18 43.30 -28.44
C ASP A 444 4.69 43.34 -28.74
N PRO A 445 5.22 42.43 -29.58
CA PRO A 445 6.65 42.28 -29.85
C PRO A 445 7.28 43.45 -30.60
#